data_AF-A0A949J978-F1
#
_entry.id   AF-A0A949J978-F1
#
_cell.length_a   1.000
_cell.length_b   1.000
_cell.length_c   1.000
_cell.angle_alpha   90.00
_cell.angle_beta   90.00
_cell.angle_gamma   90.00
#
_symmetry.space_group_name_H-M   'P 1'
#
loop_
_entity.id
_entity.type
_entity.pdbx_description
1 polymer ?
#
loop_
_entity_poly.entity_id
_entity_poly.type
_entity_poly.pdbx_seq_one_letter_code
_entity_poly.pdbx_strand_id
1 'polypeptide(L)'
;MGLSLNFYLSATALLAGIGGGIYFLTEWLWHNRTYKFLLFWAIGLFCLFIFQIPTILTNAGRHLVLTDFNKFFSIIIPISFLALVSIYLGILSLVKPVRKKVYISFTIWIIASLAYFGFYFWENNVFTSRIPLYGMIILFFLPIHILNLIAVSRLWAITASGKSVSYKTGLIFIVFALFCGLARNALFLYGFSVYPPAFWYLALQYPELFWLQILGIIGVLTGFLLIHKTCLEDRRVSLSL
;
A
#
# COMPACT_ATOMS: atom_id res chain seq x y z
N MET A 1 21.41 -5.07 25.61
CA MET A 1 21.38 -4.37 24.31
C MET A 1 19.99 -3.78 24.14
N GLY A 2 19.86 -2.46 24.01
CA GLY A 2 18.56 -1.82 23.77
C GLY A 2 18.13 -1.98 22.31
N LEU A 3 16.82 -2.13 22.07
CA LEU A 3 16.26 -2.13 20.72
C LEU A 3 16.38 -0.73 20.10
N SER A 4 16.64 -0.66 18.80
CA SER A 4 16.83 0.60 18.08
C SER A 4 15.51 1.38 17.93
N LEU A 5 15.59 2.70 17.71
CA LEU A 5 14.41 3.53 17.37
C LEU A 5 13.65 2.95 16.15
N ASN A 6 14.39 2.46 15.15
CA ASN A 6 13.81 1.86 13.95
C ASN A 6 12.96 0.64 14.29
N PHE A 7 13.39 -0.21 15.24
CA PHE A 7 12.59 -1.34 15.71
C PHE A 7 11.23 -0.88 16.21
N TYR A 8 11.20 0.09 17.13
CA TYR A 8 9.96 0.56 17.74
C TYR A 8 9.03 1.21 16.72
N LEU A 9 9.58 1.98 15.79
CA LEU A 9 8.81 2.59 14.71
C LEU A 9 8.24 1.55 13.75
N SER A 10 9.03 0.55 13.33
CA SER A 10 8.53 -0.54 12.47
C SER A 10 7.43 -1.34 13.15
N ALA A 11 7.62 -1.68 14.42
CA ALA A 11 6.67 -2.46 15.21
C ALA A 11 5.37 -1.68 15.42
N THR A 12 5.48 -0.39 15.78
CA THR A 12 4.32 0.50 15.93
C THR A 12 3.59 0.66 14.62
N ALA A 13 4.30 0.86 13.51
CA ALA A 13 3.70 0.90 12.19
C ALA A 13 2.95 -0.40 11.92
N LEU A 14 3.60 -1.57 12.02
CA LEU A 14 2.96 -2.87 11.80
C LEU A 14 1.69 -3.04 12.63
N LEU A 15 1.74 -2.71 13.92
CA LEU A 15 0.58 -2.76 14.82
C LEU A 15 -0.52 -1.79 14.42
N ALA A 16 -0.17 -0.57 13.99
CA ALA A 16 -1.15 0.40 13.50
C ALA A 16 -1.85 -0.07 12.22
N GLY A 17 -1.14 -0.76 11.34
CA GLY A 17 -1.72 -1.36 10.13
C GLY A 17 -2.67 -2.50 10.43
N ILE A 18 -2.27 -3.41 11.32
CA ILE A 18 -3.12 -4.49 11.80
C ILE A 18 -4.34 -3.92 12.52
N GLY A 19 -4.15 -3.00 13.47
CA GLY A 19 -5.22 -2.36 14.21
C GLY A 19 -6.19 -1.58 13.33
N GLY A 20 -5.67 -0.80 12.38
CA GLY A 20 -6.48 -0.10 11.38
C GLY A 20 -7.24 -1.06 10.46
N GLY A 21 -6.60 -2.15 10.03
CA GLY A 21 -7.23 -3.22 9.25
C GLY A 21 -8.37 -3.89 10.00
N ILE A 22 -8.16 -4.27 11.27
CA ILE A 22 -9.19 -4.82 12.15
C ILE A 22 -10.33 -3.81 12.29
N TYR A 23 -10.03 -2.54 12.60
CA TYR A 23 -11.02 -1.49 12.77
C TYR A 23 -11.94 -1.35 11.53
N PHE A 24 -11.38 -1.23 10.33
CA PHE A 24 -12.19 -1.10 9.12
C PHE A 24 -12.97 -2.38 8.81
N LEU A 25 -12.42 -3.57 9.12
CA LEU A 25 -13.13 -4.83 8.98
C LEU A 25 -14.31 -4.92 9.96
N THR A 26 -14.14 -4.53 11.22
CA THR A 26 -15.21 -4.50 12.21
C THR A 26 -16.29 -3.50 11.83
N GLU A 27 -15.91 -2.31 11.36
CA GLU A 27 -16.86 -1.30 10.86
C GLU A 27 -17.64 -1.81 9.65
N TRP A 28 -16.99 -2.53 8.73
CA TRP A 28 -17.67 -3.17 7.60
C TRP A 28 -18.71 -4.20 8.06
N LEU A 29 -18.36 -5.03 9.05
CA LEU A 29 -19.27 -6.03 9.61
C LEU A 29 -20.44 -5.37 10.34
N TRP A 30 -20.19 -4.35 11.17
CA TRP A 30 -21.23 -3.61 11.90
C TRP A 30 -22.22 -2.88 10.97
N HIS A 31 -21.76 -2.42 9.82
CA HIS A 31 -22.61 -1.81 8.81
C HIS A 31 -23.25 -2.82 7.84
N ASN A 32 -23.45 -4.07 8.28
CA ASN A 32 -24.05 -5.16 7.50
C ASN A 32 -23.40 -5.34 6.12
N ARG A 33 -22.09 -5.13 6.04
CA ARG A 33 -21.27 -5.29 4.83
C ARG A 33 -21.62 -4.33 3.68
N THR A 34 -22.38 -3.27 3.96
CA THR A 34 -22.89 -2.32 2.96
C THR A 34 -21.76 -1.57 2.26
N TYR A 35 -20.74 -1.13 3.01
CA TYR A 35 -19.69 -0.23 2.54
C TYR A 35 -18.45 -0.98 2.08
N LYS A 36 -18.42 -1.37 0.80
CA LYS A 36 -17.32 -2.16 0.22
C LYS A 36 -15.93 -1.51 0.37
N PHE A 37 -15.85 -0.17 0.42
CA PHE A 37 -14.57 0.51 0.62
C PHE A 37 -13.87 0.09 1.92
N LEU A 38 -14.62 -0.16 3.00
CA LEU A 38 -14.08 -0.55 4.30
C LEU A 38 -13.34 -1.89 4.22
N LEU A 39 -13.94 -2.87 3.54
CA LEU A 39 -13.31 -4.18 3.33
C LEU A 39 -12.01 -4.05 2.53
N PHE A 40 -12.05 -3.29 1.43
CA PHE A 40 -10.88 -3.10 0.58
C PHE A 40 -9.75 -2.34 1.29
N TRP A 41 -10.09 -1.32 2.09
CA TRP A 41 -9.12 -0.62 2.90
C TRP A 41 -8.55 -1.50 4.01
N ALA A 42 -9.37 -2.33 4.65
CA ALA A 42 -8.89 -3.30 5.64
C ALA A 42 -7.85 -4.25 5.03
N ILE A 43 -8.18 -4.90 3.91
CA ILE A 43 -7.26 -5.79 3.18
C ILE A 43 -6.00 -5.02 2.77
N GLY A 44 -6.17 -3.82 2.21
CA GLY A 44 -5.07 -2.94 1.83
C GLY A 44 -4.09 -2.70 2.98
N LEU A 45 -4.59 -2.29 4.14
CA LEU A 45 -3.77 -2.01 5.33
C LEU A 45 -3.11 -3.28 5.87
N PHE A 46 -3.81 -4.42 5.96
CA PHE A 46 -3.16 -5.66 6.38
C PHE A 46 -1.97 -6.01 5.48
N CYS A 47 -2.17 -5.97 4.16
CA CYS A 47 -1.14 -6.38 3.20
C CYS A 47 0.05 -5.40 3.13
N LEU A 48 -0.19 -4.08 3.25
CA LEU A 48 0.87 -3.06 3.08
C LEU A 48 1.89 -3.07 4.22
N PHE A 49 1.46 -3.46 5.42
CA PHE A 49 2.26 -3.31 6.64
C PHE A 49 3.14 -4.51 6.96
N ILE A 50 2.83 -5.70 6.42
CA ILE A 50 3.65 -6.92 6.57
C ILE A 50 5.09 -6.69 6.08
N PHE A 51 5.29 -5.75 5.16
CA PHE A 51 6.60 -5.35 4.64
C PHE A 51 7.54 -4.75 5.70
N GLN A 52 7.06 -4.41 6.90
CA GLN A 52 7.89 -3.95 8.04
C GLN A 52 8.66 -5.09 8.73
N ILE A 53 8.24 -6.34 8.53
CA ILE A 53 8.79 -7.51 9.24
C ILE A 53 10.32 -7.66 9.07
N PRO A 54 10.94 -7.50 7.88
CA PRO A 54 12.38 -7.64 7.74
C PRO A 54 13.14 -6.62 8.58
N THR A 55 12.66 -5.38 8.62
CA THR A 55 13.29 -4.32 9.43
C THR A 55 13.19 -4.64 10.92
N ILE A 56 12.04 -5.13 11.40
CA ILE A 56 11.86 -5.56 12.78
C ILE A 56 12.85 -6.68 13.12
N LEU A 57 12.94 -7.71 12.27
CA LEU A 57 13.82 -8.85 12.49
C LEU A 57 15.30 -8.45 12.49
N THR A 58 15.73 -7.64 11.53
CA THR A 58 17.13 -7.17 11.44
C THR A 58 17.50 -6.32 12.65
N ASN A 59 16.62 -5.40 13.09
CA ASN A 59 16.88 -4.57 14.27
C ASN A 59 16.75 -5.34 15.60
N ALA A 60 16.13 -6.53 15.60
CA ALA A 60 16.13 -7.47 16.72
C ALA A 60 17.40 -8.34 16.78
N GLY A 61 18.38 -8.11 15.90
CA GLY A 61 19.64 -8.84 15.85
C GLY A 61 19.64 -10.08 14.95
N ARG A 62 18.58 -10.30 14.15
CA ARG A 62 18.57 -11.39 13.17
C ARG A 62 19.43 -11.01 11.95
N HIS A 63 20.44 -11.82 11.66
CA HIS A 63 21.20 -11.69 10.42
C HIS A 63 20.38 -12.25 9.25
N LEU A 64 19.77 -11.37 8.47
CA LEU A 64 19.12 -11.73 7.20
C LEU A 64 20.18 -11.79 6.10
N VAL A 65 20.29 -12.92 5.42
CA VAL A 65 21.16 -13.07 4.23
C VAL A 65 20.34 -12.99 2.94
N LEU A 66 21.00 -12.89 1.79
CA LEU A 66 20.36 -12.74 0.48
C LEU A 66 19.26 -13.78 0.20
N THR A 67 19.43 -15.03 0.64
CA THR A 67 18.42 -16.09 0.46
C THR A 67 17.15 -15.85 1.26
N ASP A 68 17.27 -15.34 2.49
CA ASP A 68 16.12 -14.99 3.32
C ASP A 68 15.39 -13.78 2.75
N PHE A 69 16.17 -12.80 2.28
CA PHE A 69 15.65 -11.62 1.61
C PHE A 69 14.86 -12.00 0.35
N ASN A 70 15.44 -12.81 -0.55
CA ASN A 70 14.76 -13.28 -1.75
C ASN A 70 13.45 -14.01 -1.44
N LYS A 71 13.44 -14.94 -0.47
CA LYS A 71 12.25 -15.71 -0.06
C LYS A 71 11.16 -14.83 0.55
N PHE A 72 11.55 -13.84 1.34
CA PHE A 72 10.58 -12.95 1.96
C PHE A 72 9.94 -12.04 0.90
N PHE A 73 10.78 -11.37 0.10
CA PHE A 73 10.32 -10.41 -0.89
C PHE A 73 9.60 -11.07 -2.07
N SER A 74 9.88 -12.35 -2.37
CA SER A 74 9.14 -13.10 -3.39
C SER A 74 7.64 -13.21 -3.08
N ILE A 75 7.29 -13.25 -1.80
CA ILE A 75 5.90 -13.31 -1.31
C ILE A 75 5.34 -11.90 -1.08
N ILE A 76 6.17 -11.03 -0.51
CA ILE A 76 5.72 -9.75 0.04
C ILE A 76 5.50 -8.69 -1.02
N ILE A 77 6.24 -8.75 -2.11
CA ILE A 77 6.02 -7.88 -3.26
C ILE A 77 4.62 -8.13 -3.87
N PRO A 78 4.22 -9.37 -4.23
CA PRO A 78 2.86 -9.65 -4.69
C PRO A 78 1.79 -9.18 -3.71
N ILE A 79 1.99 -9.41 -2.40
CA ILE A 79 1.07 -8.95 -1.35
C ILE A 79 0.97 -7.43 -1.36
N SER A 80 2.08 -6.70 -1.49
CA SER A 80 2.10 -5.24 -1.55
C SER A 80 1.40 -4.70 -2.80
N PHE A 81 1.55 -5.39 -3.94
CA PHE A 81 0.82 -5.07 -5.15
C PHE A 81 -0.70 -5.23 -4.94
N LEU A 82 -1.12 -6.35 -4.36
CA LEU A 82 -2.53 -6.60 -4.01
C LEU A 82 -3.06 -5.59 -2.99
N ALA A 83 -2.21 -5.09 -2.09
CA ALA A 83 -2.56 -4.02 -1.17
C ALA A 83 -2.94 -2.74 -1.95
N LEU A 84 -2.11 -2.33 -2.91
CA LEU A 84 -2.36 -1.14 -3.74
C LEU A 84 -3.58 -1.31 -4.66
N VAL A 85 -3.83 -2.52 -5.16
CA VAL A 85 -5.06 -2.89 -5.88
C VAL A 85 -6.27 -2.74 -4.97
N SER A 86 -6.18 -3.22 -3.73
CA SER A 86 -7.27 -3.11 -2.76
C SER A 86 -7.56 -1.64 -2.43
N ILE A 87 -6.52 -0.83 -2.19
CA ILE A 87 -6.68 0.62 -1.99
C ILE A 87 -7.41 1.26 -3.18
N TYR A 88 -6.99 0.94 -4.41
CA TYR A 88 -7.62 1.45 -5.62
C TYR A 88 -9.11 1.08 -5.71
N LEU A 89 -9.44 -0.20 -5.46
CA LEU A 89 -10.82 -0.68 -5.45
C LEU A 89 -11.65 -0.01 -4.35
N GLY A 90 -11.06 0.24 -3.18
CA GLY A 90 -11.69 0.97 -2.09
C GLY A 90 -12.05 2.39 -2.50
N ILE A 91 -11.10 3.14 -3.08
CA ILE A 91 -11.34 4.49 -3.58
C ILE A 91 -12.38 4.50 -4.71
N LEU A 92 -12.28 3.56 -5.66
CA LEU A 92 -13.26 3.43 -6.74
C LEU A 92 -14.68 3.18 -6.23
N SER A 93 -14.85 2.44 -5.14
CA SER A 93 -16.17 2.17 -4.57
C SER A 93 -16.84 3.40 -3.95
N LEU A 94 -16.10 4.50 -3.76
CA LEU A 94 -16.63 5.82 -3.40
C LEU A 94 -16.99 6.68 -4.63
N VAL A 95 -16.63 6.25 -5.84
CA VAL A 95 -16.85 6.97 -7.10
C VAL A 95 -17.95 6.25 -7.91
N LYS A 96 -18.61 6.99 -8.81
CA LYS A 96 -19.60 6.42 -9.74
C LYS A 96 -19.05 5.20 -10.49
N PRO A 97 -19.91 4.22 -10.84
CA PRO A 97 -19.50 2.95 -11.43
C PRO A 97 -18.68 3.14 -12.70
N VAL A 98 -17.55 2.43 -12.78
CA VAL A 98 -16.67 2.41 -13.96
C VAL A 98 -17.27 1.52 -15.05
N ARG A 99 -16.99 1.84 -16.32
CA ARG A 99 -17.45 1.03 -17.47
C ARG A 99 -16.97 -0.42 -17.37
N LYS A 100 -17.83 -1.40 -17.65
CA LYS A 100 -17.53 -2.85 -17.58
C LYS A 100 -16.24 -3.25 -18.30
N LYS A 101 -15.95 -2.67 -19.48
CA LYS A 101 -14.72 -2.94 -20.24
C LYS A 101 -13.45 -2.64 -19.42
N VAL A 102 -13.45 -1.57 -18.63
CA VAL A 102 -12.30 -1.19 -17.79
C VAL A 102 -12.07 -2.21 -16.68
N TYR A 103 -13.13 -2.74 -16.08
CA TYR A 103 -13.01 -3.82 -15.08
C TYR A 103 -12.40 -5.09 -15.66
N ILE A 104 -12.79 -5.47 -16.88
CA ILE A 104 -12.23 -6.65 -17.57
C ILE A 104 -10.74 -6.44 -17.83
N SER A 105 -10.36 -5.32 -18.44
CA SER A 105 -8.94 -5.00 -18.70
C SER A 105 -8.11 -4.94 -17.42
N PHE A 106 -8.66 -4.33 -16.36
CA PHE A 106 -7.99 -4.27 -15.05
C PHE A 106 -7.81 -5.65 -14.43
N THR A 107 -8.81 -6.52 -14.53
CA THR A 107 -8.74 -7.90 -14.02
C THR A 107 -7.70 -8.72 -14.79
N ILE A 108 -7.68 -8.63 -16.12
CA ILE A 108 -6.67 -9.28 -16.96
C ILE A 108 -5.27 -8.80 -16.57
N TRP A 109 -5.11 -7.50 -16.34
CA TRP A 109 -3.83 -6.93 -15.93
C TRP A 109 -3.38 -7.41 -14.54
N ILE A 110 -4.30 -7.56 -13.57
CA ILE A 110 -3.99 -8.19 -12.28
C ILE A 110 -3.55 -9.64 -12.48
N ILE A 111 -4.28 -10.44 -13.26
CA ILE A 111 -3.92 -11.84 -13.52
C ILE A 111 -2.53 -11.93 -14.17
N ALA A 112 -2.26 -11.07 -15.16
CA ALA A 112 -0.96 -10.99 -15.82
C ALA A 112 0.16 -10.62 -14.83
N SER A 113 -0.09 -9.71 -13.88
CA SER A 113 0.89 -9.36 -12.84
C SER A 113 1.16 -10.53 -11.89
N LEU A 114 0.13 -11.28 -11.48
CA LEU A 114 0.30 -12.46 -10.61
C LEU A 114 1.05 -13.58 -11.33
N ALA A 115 0.77 -13.80 -12.62
CA ALA A 115 1.52 -14.74 -13.45
C ALA A 115 2.99 -14.30 -13.60
N TYR A 116 3.25 -13.01 -13.80
CA TYR A 116 4.60 -12.46 -13.85
C TYR A 116 5.35 -12.69 -12.54
N PHE A 117 4.73 -12.38 -11.40
CA PHE A 117 5.31 -12.65 -10.09
C PHE A 117 5.56 -14.15 -9.89
N GLY A 118 4.59 -15.01 -10.20
CA GLY A 118 4.76 -16.46 -10.14
C GLY A 118 5.95 -16.94 -10.96
N PHE A 119 6.09 -16.49 -12.20
CA PHE A 119 7.17 -16.93 -13.08
C PHE A 119 8.56 -16.49 -12.59
N TYR A 120 8.72 -15.22 -12.21
CA TYR A 120 10.05 -14.69 -11.89
C TYR A 120 10.44 -14.85 -10.42
N PHE A 121 9.48 -15.02 -9.50
CA PHE A 121 9.73 -14.92 -8.07
C PHE A 121 9.69 -16.30 -7.38
N TRP A 122 9.13 -17.32 -8.04
CA TRP A 122 9.02 -18.69 -7.50
C TRP A 122 10.36 -19.34 -7.19
N GLU A 123 11.38 -19.12 -8.02
CA GLU A 123 12.72 -19.69 -7.81
C GLU A 123 13.61 -18.85 -6.89
N ASN A 124 13.06 -17.84 -6.19
CA ASN A 124 13.80 -16.93 -5.31
C ASN A 124 14.94 -16.17 -6.02
N ASN A 125 14.85 -15.98 -7.33
CA ASN A 125 15.82 -15.28 -8.17
C ASN A 125 15.43 -13.81 -8.43
N VAL A 126 14.64 -13.21 -7.53
CA VAL A 126 14.03 -11.88 -7.70
C VAL A 126 15.08 -10.80 -7.97
N PHE A 127 16.20 -10.83 -7.25
CA PHE A 127 17.23 -9.80 -7.29
C PHE A 127 18.51 -10.25 -8.02
N THR A 128 18.51 -11.36 -8.75
CA THR A 128 19.69 -11.84 -9.50
C THR A 128 19.75 -11.30 -10.93
N SER A 129 18.61 -10.89 -11.50
CA SER A 129 18.52 -10.26 -12.83
C SER A 129 17.82 -8.91 -12.73
N ARG A 130 18.18 -7.99 -13.63
CA ARG A 130 17.58 -6.64 -13.62
C ARG A 130 16.18 -6.60 -14.23
N ILE A 131 15.93 -7.42 -15.23
CA ILE A 131 14.69 -7.42 -16.01
C ILE A 131 13.45 -7.66 -15.15
N PRO A 132 13.43 -8.65 -14.22
CA PRO A 132 12.28 -8.89 -13.34
C PRO A 132 11.88 -7.68 -12.49
N LEU A 133 12.88 -6.95 -11.98
CA LEU A 133 12.66 -5.83 -11.09
C LEU A 133 12.18 -4.58 -11.83
N TYR A 134 12.78 -4.26 -12.98
CA TYR A 134 12.29 -3.16 -13.83
C TYR A 134 10.88 -3.45 -14.35
N GLY A 135 10.64 -4.66 -14.86
CA GLY A 135 9.33 -5.05 -15.36
C GLY A 135 8.26 -4.97 -14.28
N MET A 136 8.57 -5.45 -13.07
CA MET A 136 7.69 -5.28 -11.91
C MET A 136 7.31 -3.82 -11.67
N ILE A 137 8.32 -2.94 -11.59
CA ILE A 137 8.08 -1.55 -11.18
C ILE A 137 7.38 -0.78 -12.28
N ILE A 138 7.82 -0.91 -13.53
CA ILE A 138 7.32 -0.14 -14.67
C ILE A 138 5.94 -0.64 -15.14
N LEU A 139 5.73 -1.96 -15.18
CA LEU A 139 4.49 -2.54 -15.73
C LEU A 139 3.38 -2.70 -14.68
N PHE A 140 3.72 -2.75 -13.39
CA PHE A 140 2.74 -3.03 -12.33
C PHE A 140 2.68 -1.96 -11.25
N PHE A 141 3.78 -1.69 -10.54
CA PHE A 141 3.75 -0.77 -9.39
C PHE A 141 3.53 0.69 -9.80
N LEU A 142 4.20 1.19 -10.84
CA LEU A 142 4.02 2.56 -11.31
C LEU A 142 2.59 2.77 -11.84
N PRO A 143 2.02 1.90 -12.70
CA PRO A 143 0.65 2.04 -13.14
C PRO A 143 -0.38 1.98 -12.02
N ILE A 144 -0.24 1.11 -11.00
CA ILE A 144 -1.21 1.10 -9.88
C ILE A 144 -1.15 2.39 -9.06
N HIS A 145 0.04 3.00 -8.88
CA HIS A 145 0.15 4.30 -8.20
C HIS A 145 -0.52 5.41 -9.02
N ILE A 146 -0.31 5.43 -10.34
CA ILE A 146 -0.96 6.38 -11.24
C ILE A 146 -2.49 6.20 -11.20
N LEU A 147 -2.98 4.96 -11.26
CA LEU A 147 -4.41 4.67 -11.17
C LEU A 147 -5.01 5.13 -9.83
N ASN A 148 -4.31 4.91 -8.72
CA ASN A 148 -4.71 5.44 -7.42
C ASN A 148 -4.77 6.97 -7.41
N LEU A 149 -3.74 7.65 -7.92
CA LEU A 149 -3.74 9.12 -8.02
C LEU A 149 -4.90 9.64 -8.88
N ILE A 150 -5.20 8.98 -10.00
CA ILE A 150 -6.35 9.31 -10.86
C ILE A 150 -7.67 9.09 -10.11
N ALA A 151 -7.79 8.02 -9.32
CA ALA A 151 -9.00 7.76 -8.54
C ALA A 151 -9.21 8.82 -7.45
N VAL A 152 -8.13 9.20 -6.75
CA VAL A 152 -8.17 10.27 -5.74
C VAL A 152 -8.51 11.62 -6.36
N SER A 153 -7.93 11.96 -7.51
CA SER A 153 -8.23 13.23 -8.19
C SER A 153 -9.67 13.32 -8.67
N ARG A 154 -10.25 12.21 -9.15
CA ARG A 154 -11.69 12.13 -9.45
C ARG A 154 -12.54 12.32 -8.21
N LEU A 155 -12.16 11.68 -7.10
CA LEU A 155 -12.86 11.82 -5.83
C LEU A 155 -12.79 13.27 -5.31
N TRP A 156 -11.63 13.93 -5.45
CA TRP A 156 -11.45 15.34 -5.15
C TRP A 156 -12.39 16.23 -5.97
N ALA A 157 -12.45 16.03 -7.29
CA ALA A 157 -13.31 16.81 -8.17
C ALA A 157 -14.81 16.69 -7.81
N ILE A 158 -15.27 15.49 -7.44
CA ILE A 158 -16.66 15.24 -7.03
C ILE A 158 -16.98 15.93 -5.69
N THR A 159 -15.98 16.09 -4.82
CA THR A 159 -16.17 16.54 -3.44
C THR A 159 -15.77 18.00 -3.19
N ALA A 160 -15.24 18.67 -4.23
CA ALA A 160 -14.74 20.04 -4.18
C ALA A 160 -15.77 21.05 -3.64
N SER A 161 -17.06 20.85 -3.93
CA SER A 161 -18.14 21.81 -3.68
C SER A 161 -19.01 21.58 -2.43
N GLY A 162 -18.77 20.54 -1.62
CA GLY A 162 -19.69 20.28 -0.49
C GLY A 162 -19.26 19.30 0.59
N LYS A 163 -18.03 18.76 0.55
CA LYS A 163 -17.52 17.90 1.64
C LYS A 163 -16.71 18.67 2.68
N SER A 164 -16.72 18.13 3.90
CA SER A 164 -16.02 18.69 5.06
C SER A 164 -14.52 18.87 4.79
N VAL A 165 -13.90 19.81 5.53
CA VAL A 165 -12.44 20.01 5.50
C VAL A 165 -11.70 18.70 5.85
N SER A 166 -12.21 17.93 6.82
CA SER A 166 -11.67 16.62 7.21
C SER A 166 -11.55 15.67 6.03
N TYR A 167 -12.57 15.59 5.16
CA TYR A 167 -12.54 14.75 3.97
C TYR A 167 -11.42 15.16 3.00
N LYS A 168 -11.30 16.46 2.72
CA LYS A 168 -10.26 17.01 1.84
C LYS A 168 -8.87 16.76 2.42
N THR A 169 -8.68 16.99 3.72
CA THR A 169 -7.43 16.64 4.43
C THR A 169 -7.12 15.16 4.30
N GLY A 170 -8.12 14.28 4.43
CA GLY A 170 -7.96 12.84 4.22
C GLY A 170 -7.45 12.49 2.83
N LEU A 171 -7.99 13.11 1.77
CA LEU A 171 -7.49 12.93 0.41
C LEU A 171 -6.04 13.39 0.24
N ILE A 172 -5.65 14.52 0.85
CA ILE A 172 -4.26 15.02 0.82
C ILE A 172 -3.31 13.99 1.44
N PHE A 173 -3.68 13.40 2.57
CA PHE A 173 -2.87 12.35 3.21
C PHE A 173 -2.70 11.11 2.34
N ILE A 174 -3.74 10.69 1.59
CA ILE A 174 -3.63 9.60 0.61
C ILE A 174 -2.70 9.99 -0.53
N VAL A 175 -2.81 11.21 -1.08
CA VAL A 175 -1.91 11.70 -2.13
C VAL A 175 -0.46 11.71 -1.65
N PHE A 176 -0.20 12.25 -0.46
CA PHE A 176 1.11 12.24 0.17
C PHE A 176 1.67 10.81 0.28
N ALA A 177 0.85 9.86 0.74
CA ALA A 177 1.27 8.48 0.85
C ALA A 177 1.61 7.82 -0.50
N LEU A 178 0.86 8.14 -1.55
CA LEU A 178 1.14 7.67 -2.91
C LEU A 178 2.46 8.27 -3.45
N PHE A 179 2.76 9.53 -3.13
CA PHE A 179 4.05 10.13 -3.44
C PHE A 179 5.20 9.45 -2.69
N CYS A 180 5.04 9.12 -1.41
CA CYS A 180 6.02 8.34 -0.67
C CYS A 180 6.27 6.97 -1.34
N GLY A 181 5.22 6.30 -1.81
CA GLY A 181 5.31 5.04 -2.54
C GLY A 181 6.06 5.16 -3.87
N LEU A 182 5.78 6.22 -4.64
CA LEU A 182 6.50 6.53 -5.88
C LEU A 182 7.98 6.84 -5.64
N ALA A 183 8.29 7.68 -4.64
CA ALA A 183 9.66 7.99 -4.24
C ALA A 183 10.41 6.73 -3.81
N ARG A 184 9.75 5.84 -3.05
CA ARG A 184 10.32 4.54 -2.67
C ARG A 184 10.62 3.68 -3.88
N ASN A 185 9.72 3.59 -4.86
CA ASN A 185 9.96 2.83 -6.10
C ASN A 185 11.14 3.41 -6.89
N ALA A 186 11.27 4.75 -6.95
CA ALA A 186 12.41 5.40 -7.59
C ALA A 186 13.73 5.07 -6.88
N LEU A 187 13.75 5.10 -5.54
CA LEU A 187 14.92 4.69 -4.76
C LEU A 187 15.24 3.20 -4.91
N PHE A 188 14.24 2.32 -4.99
CA PHE A 188 14.42 0.90 -5.30
C PHE A 188 15.11 0.71 -6.65
N LEU A 189 14.62 1.39 -7.69
CA LEU A 189 15.22 1.34 -9.03
C LEU A 189 16.65 1.88 -9.01
N TYR A 190 16.87 3.03 -8.39
CA TYR A 190 18.20 3.65 -8.31
C TYR A 190 19.19 2.74 -7.57
N GLY A 191 18.86 2.33 -6.34
CA GLY A 191 19.74 1.49 -5.52
C GLY A 191 20.07 0.17 -6.19
N PHE A 192 19.09 -0.46 -6.85
CA PHE A 192 19.30 -1.70 -7.56
C PHE A 192 20.10 -1.51 -8.86
N SER A 193 19.95 -0.38 -9.55
CA SER A 193 20.73 -0.05 -10.76
C SER A 193 22.22 0.09 -10.45
N VAL A 194 22.54 0.74 -9.33
CA VAL A 194 23.92 1.01 -8.91
C VAL A 194 24.55 -0.21 -8.26
N TYR A 195 23.81 -0.97 -7.45
CA TYR A 195 24.34 -2.10 -6.67
C TYR A 195 23.44 -3.36 -6.71
N PRO A 196 23.27 -4.03 -7.86
CA PRO A 196 22.32 -5.14 -7.98
C PRO A 196 22.54 -6.30 -6.97
N PRO A 197 23.76 -6.86 -6.80
CA PRO A 197 23.98 -7.99 -5.89
C PRO A 197 23.99 -7.60 -4.40
N ALA A 198 24.18 -6.31 -4.09
CA ALA A 198 24.18 -5.79 -2.72
C ALA A 198 22.89 -5.03 -2.37
N PHE A 199 21.91 -5.00 -3.28
CA PHE A 199 20.68 -4.24 -3.09
C PHE A 199 19.92 -4.67 -1.83
N TRP A 200 19.92 -5.96 -1.49
CA TRP A 200 19.28 -6.47 -0.28
C TRP A 200 19.86 -5.86 1.01
N TYR A 201 21.18 -5.66 1.04
CA TYR A 201 21.89 -5.07 2.17
C TYR A 201 21.58 -3.58 2.25
N LEU A 202 21.60 -2.91 1.11
CA LEU A 202 21.24 -1.49 0.99
C LEU A 202 19.77 -1.23 1.35
N ALA A 203 18.84 -2.09 0.94
CA ALA A 203 17.42 -1.97 1.28
C ALA A 203 17.16 -2.10 2.78
N LEU A 204 18.03 -2.81 3.51
CA LEU A 204 17.97 -2.95 4.97
C LEU A 204 18.73 -1.83 5.70
N GLN A 205 19.66 -1.14 5.04
CA GLN A 205 20.51 -0.12 5.64
C GLN A 205 20.17 1.32 5.28
N TYR A 206 19.48 1.58 4.16
CA TYR A 206 19.01 2.91 3.80
C TYR A 206 17.79 3.28 4.65
N PRO A 207 17.93 4.18 5.64
CA PRO A 207 16.81 4.58 6.48
C PRO A 207 15.72 5.27 5.66
N GLU A 208 16.03 5.85 4.51
CA GLU A 208 15.08 6.60 3.67
C GLU A 208 13.98 5.71 3.08
N LEU A 209 14.33 4.50 2.61
CA LEU A 209 13.35 3.53 2.11
C LEU A 209 12.35 3.14 3.19
N PHE A 210 12.87 2.99 4.41
CA PHE A 210 12.12 2.65 5.61
C PHE A 210 11.21 3.80 6.07
N TRP A 211 11.73 5.02 6.16
CA TRP A 211 10.98 6.20 6.56
C TRP A 211 9.88 6.55 5.56
N LEU A 212 10.17 6.53 4.26
CA LEU A 212 9.15 6.77 3.23
C LEU A 212 8.01 5.77 3.35
N GLN A 213 8.32 4.53 3.70
CA GLN A 213 7.29 3.54 3.90
C GLN A 213 6.44 3.82 5.13
N ILE A 214 7.03 4.12 6.29
CA ILE A 214 6.29 4.49 7.51
C ILE A 214 5.40 5.71 7.25
N LEU A 215 5.96 6.75 6.63
CA LEU A 215 5.23 7.97 6.31
C LEU A 215 4.07 7.69 5.36
N GLY A 216 4.29 6.87 4.33
CA GLY A 216 3.24 6.44 3.42
C GLY A 216 2.13 5.66 4.14
N ILE A 217 2.51 4.74 5.01
CA ILE A 217 1.61 3.94 5.85
C ILE A 217 0.72 4.83 6.74
N ILE A 218 1.34 5.76 7.48
CA ILE A 218 0.63 6.68 8.37
C ILE A 218 -0.28 7.59 7.56
N GLY A 219 0.18 8.05 6.39
CA GLY A 219 -0.61 8.85 5.47
C GLY A 219 -1.86 8.12 4.98
N VAL A 220 -1.74 6.88 4.50
CA VAL A 220 -2.92 6.09 4.06
C VAL A 220 -3.89 5.87 5.22
N LEU A 221 -3.40 5.43 6.39
CA LEU A 221 -4.25 5.15 7.55
C LEU A 221 -5.01 6.41 8.00
N THR A 222 -4.30 7.53 8.17
CA THR A 222 -4.89 8.81 8.56
C THR A 222 -5.90 9.26 7.50
N GLY A 223 -5.56 9.15 6.22
CA GLY A 223 -6.44 9.49 5.12
C GLY A 223 -7.76 8.71 5.14
N PHE A 224 -7.68 7.39 5.32
CA PHE A 224 -8.86 6.54 5.41
C PHE A 224 -9.72 6.84 6.63
N LEU A 225 -9.12 7.08 7.80
CA LEU A 225 -9.86 7.40 9.02
C LEU A 225 -10.65 8.71 8.87
N LEU A 226 -10.02 9.75 8.31
CA LEU A 226 -10.66 11.05 8.09
C LEU A 226 -11.82 10.96 7.09
N ILE A 227 -11.64 10.23 6.00
CA ILE A 227 -12.69 10.02 4.99
C ILE A 227 -13.84 9.21 5.58
N HIS A 228 -13.53 8.11 6.28
CA HIS A 228 -14.52 7.25 6.92
C HIS A 228 -15.38 8.03 7.91
N LYS A 229 -14.75 8.81 8.80
CA LYS A 229 -15.45 9.63 9.78
C LYS A 229 -16.47 10.56 9.13
N THR A 230 -16.08 11.28 8.07
CA THR A 230 -17.01 12.17 7.36
C THR A 230 -18.13 11.40 6.67
N CYS A 231 -17.85 10.24 6.08
CA CYS A 231 -18.90 9.39 5.48
C CYS A 231 -19.94 8.92 6.51
N LEU A 232 -19.54 8.66 7.75
CA LEU A 232 -20.46 8.31 8.84
C LEU A 232 -21.25 9.53 9.35
N GLU A 233 -20.61 10.69 9.47
CA GLU A 233 -21.24 11.94 9.92
C GLU A 233 -22.35 12.39 8.96
N ASP A 234 -22.08 12.41 7.65
CA ASP A 234 -23.07 12.76 6.62
C ASP A 234 -24.33 11.89 6.71
N ARG A 235 -24.18 10.63 7.15
CA ARG A 235 -25.30 9.69 7.29
C ARG A 235 -26.15 9.96 8.53
N ARG A 236 -25.53 10.30 9.66
CA ARG A 236 -26.28 10.65 10.88
C ARG A 236 -27.21 11.83 10.62
N VAL A 237 -26.72 12.83 9.88
CA VAL A 237 -27.52 14.00 9.49
C VAL A 237 -28.69 13.60 8.58
N SER A 238 -28.48 12.68 7.63
CA SER A 238 -29.56 12.22 6.73
C SER A 238 -30.65 11.36 7.40
N LEU A 239 -30.36 10.77 8.56
CA LEU A 239 -31.33 9.97 9.33
C LEU A 239 -32.06 10.77 10.40
N SER A 240 -31.59 11.99 10.71
CA SER A 240 -32.22 12.92 11.64
C SER A 240 -33.16 13.94 10.97
N LEU A 241 -33.28 13.89 9.64
CA LEU A 241 -34.18 14.68 8.81
C LEU A 241 -35.28 13.76 8.26
#